data_AF-A0A2A7WZH8-F1
#
_entry.id   AF-A0A2A7WZH8-F1
#
_cell.length_a   1.000
_cell.length_b   1.000
_cell.length_c   1.000
_cell.angle_alpha   90.00
_cell.angle_beta   90.00
_cell.angle_gamma   90.00
#
_symmetry.space_group_name_H-M   'P 1'
#
loop_
_entity.id
_entity.type
_entity.pdbx_description
1 polymer ?
#
loop_
_entity_poly.entity_id
_entity_poly.type
_entity_poly.pdbx_seq_one_letter_code
_entity_poly.pdbx_strand_id
1 'polypeptide(L)' 'MKRQLGQWNCVCSYKSIDAHKQALYDFAFLINETITNQQCREFLQLSSGSIASNLLKSLNLKQTGHKKGTKYLFRLED' A
#
# COMPACT_ATOMS: atom_id res chain seq x y z
N MET A 1 -6.97 -7.61 8.19
CA MET A 1 -7.13 -8.64 7.11
C MET A 1 -5.78 -9.30 6.86
N LYS A 2 -5.74 -10.52 6.29
CA LYS A 2 -4.50 -11.17 5.84
C LYS A 2 -4.51 -11.32 4.33
N ARG A 3 -3.37 -11.05 3.68
CA ARG A 3 -3.25 -11.19 2.23
C ARG A 3 -2.90 -12.63 1.85
N GLN A 4 -3.71 -13.28 1.03
CA GLN A 4 -3.51 -14.65 0.53
C GLN A 4 -3.95 -14.74 -0.93
N LEU A 5 -3.11 -15.35 -1.79
CA LEU A 5 -3.42 -15.59 -3.21
C LEU A 5 -3.97 -14.37 -3.97
N GLY A 6 -3.45 -13.17 -3.69
CA GLY A 6 -3.91 -11.95 -4.35
C GLY A 6 -5.06 -11.21 -3.68
N GLN A 7 -5.71 -11.82 -2.69
CA GLN A 7 -6.89 -11.29 -2.01
C GLN A 7 -6.61 -10.96 -0.54
N TRP A 8 -7.38 -10.03 0.00
CA TRP A 8 -7.42 -9.68 1.41
C TRP A 8 -8.58 -10.42 2.07
N ASN A 9 -8.25 -11.31 3.01
CA ASN A 9 -9.22 -12.10 3.74
C ASN A 9 -9.38 -11.53 5.15
N CYS A 10 -10.62 -11.22 5.53
CA CYS A 10 -10.97 -10.89 6.91
C CYS A 10 -11.27 -12.15 7.72
N VAL A 11 -11.15 -12.03 9.04
CA VAL A 11 -11.58 -13.09 9.97
C VAL A 11 -13.10 -13.31 9.94
N CYS A 12 -13.89 -12.34 9.48
CA CYS A 12 -15.34 -12.44 9.31
C CYS A 12 -15.78 -13.02 7.95
N SER A 13 -14.87 -13.70 7.22
CA SER A 13 -15.11 -14.27 5.87
C SER A 13 -15.29 -13.26 4.73
N TYR A 14 -15.29 -11.96 4.99
CA TYR A 14 -15.25 -10.94 3.94
C TYR A 14 -13.92 -10.98 3.17
N LYS A 15 -14.00 -10.86 1.85
CA LYS A 15 -12.85 -10.86 0.93
C LYS A 15 -12.86 -9.62 0.06
N SER A 16 -11.69 -9.07 -0.21
CA SER A 16 -11.54 -7.94 -1.14
C SER A 16 -10.22 -8.06 -1.91
N ILE A 17 -10.25 -7.70 -3.19
CA ILE A 17 -9.06 -7.65 -4.06
C ILE A 17 -8.29 -6.32 -3.90
N ASP A 18 -8.98 -5.28 -3.43
CA ASP A 18 -8.60 -3.88 -3.50
C ASP A 18 -8.61 -3.15 -2.15
N ALA A 19 -8.81 -3.85 -1.03
CA ALA A 19 -8.78 -3.28 0.32
C ALA A 19 -7.49 -2.50 0.62
N HIS A 20 -6.37 -2.93 0.04
CA HIS A 20 -5.10 -2.22 0.14
C HIS A 20 -5.13 -0.81 -0.46
N LYS A 21 -5.94 -0.56 -1.50
CA LYS A 21 -6.05 0.77 -2.11
C LYS A 21 -6.65 1.74 -1.12
N GLN A 22 -7.81 1.41 -0.57
CA GLN A 22 -8.49 2.25 0.43
C GLN A 22 -7.58 2.50 1.63
N ALA A 23 -7.00 1.44 2.21
CA ALA A 23 -6.12 1.59 3.36
C ALA A 23 -4.92 2.50 3.07
N LEU A 24 -4.35 2.44 1.87
CA LEU A 24 -3.23 3.30 1.48
C LEU A 24 -3.65 4.77 1.24
N TYR A 25 -4.86 5.02 0.74
CA TYR A 25 -5.42 6.38 0.72
C TYR A 25 -5.68 6.89 2.14
N ASP A 26 -6.24 6.06 3.03
CA ASP A 26 -6.45 6.43 4.44
C ASP A 26 -5.11 6.77 5.12
N PHE A 27 -4.06 5.99 4.86
CA PHE A 27 -2.69 6.32 5.28
C PHE A 27 -2.27 7.70 4.77
N ALA A 28 -2.55 8.01 3.51
CA ALA A 28 -2.17 9.28 2.90
C ALA A 28 -2.86 10.47 3.55
N PHE A 29 -4.16 10.35 3.85
CA PHE A 29 -4.95 11.39 4.51
C PHE A 29 -4.62 11.54 6.00
N LEU A 30 -4.32 10.45 6.71
CA LEU A 30 -4.18 10.45 8.16
C LEU A 30 -2.73 10.57 8.64
N ILE A 31 -1.75 10.13 7.85
CA ILE A 31 -0.37 9.96 8.30
C ILE A 31 0.59 10.77 7.43
N ASN A 32 0.66 10.50 6.13
CA ASN A 32 1.59 11.19 5.22
C ASN A 32 1.24 10.97 3.75
N GLU A 33 1.27 12.04 2.95
CA GLU A 33 1.06 12.01 1.49
C GLU A 33 2.08 11.15 0.72
N THR A 34 3.20 10.77 1.34
CA THR A 34 4.20 9.88 0.76
C THR A 34 4.37 8.58 1.55
N ILE A 35 4.59 7.49 0.83
CA ILE A 35 4.90 6.20 1.44
C ILE A 35 6.11 5.55 0.79
N THR A 36 6.97 4.92 1.59
CA THR A 36 8.05 4.03 1.11
C THR A 36 7.57 2.59 1.03
N ASN A 37 8.32 1.73 0.34
CA ASN A 37 8.05 0.29 0.36
C ASN A 37 8.04 -0.28 1.79
N GLN A 38 8.99 0.16 2.62
CA GLN A 38 9.09 -0.29 4.01
C GLN A 38 7.84 0.08 4.81
N GLN A 39 7.44 1.36 4.76
CA GLN A 39 6.22 1.82 5.45
C GLN A 39 4.97 1.10 4.95
N CYS A 40 4.85 0.86 3.64
CA CYS A 40 3.75 0.08 3.07
C CYS A 40 3.68 -1.33 3.64
N ARG A 41 4.83 -2.00 3.82
CA ARG A 41 4.88 -3.33 4.45
C ARG A 41 4.44 -3.31 5.90
N GLU A 42 4.96 -2.35 6.67
CA GLU A 42 4.65 -2.20 8.09
C GLU A 42 3.16 -1.88 8.26
N PHE A 43 2.63 -0.95 7.48
CA PHE A 43 1.22 -0.55 7.55
C PHE A 43 0.26 -1.68 7.14
N LEU A 44 0.53 -2.34 6.00
CA LEU A 44 -0.32 -3.41 5.48
C LEU A 44 0.02 -4.80 6.05
N GLN A 45 0.98 -4.88 6.97
CA GLN A 45 1.46 -6.13 7.60
C GLN A 45 1.92 -7.19 6.58
N LEU A 46 2.69 -6.75 5.58
CA LEU A 46 3.23 -7.59 4.50
C LEU A 46 4.61 -8.14 4.84
N SER A 47 4.78 -9.46 4.74
CA SER A 47 6.08 -10.12 4.95
C SER A 47 7.09 -9.83 3.84
N SER A 48 6.64 -9.67 2.59
CA SER A 48 7.49 -9.51 1.41
C SER A 48 7.50 -8.08 0.87
N GLY A 49 8.71 -7.53 0.69
CA GLY A 49 8.89 -6.24 0.02
C GLY A 49 8.53 -6.27 -1.47
N SER A 50 8.66 -7.41 -2.14
CA SER A 50 8.24 -7.55 -3.54
C SER A 50 6.72 -7.41 -3.69
N ILE A 51 5.94 -7.92 -2.73
CA ILE A 51 4.48 -7.74 -2.72
C ILE A 51 4.14 -6.27 -2.56
N ALA A 52 4.74 -5.58 -1.58
CA ALA A 52 4.52 -4.15 -1.38
C ALA A 52 4.89 -3.32 -2.62
N SER A 53 6.02 -3.63 -3.28
CA SER A 53 6.44 -2.98 -4.52
C SER A 53 5.40 -3.14 -5.63
N ASN A 54 4.86 -4.34 -5.78
CA ASN A 54 3.85 -4.61 -6.81
C ASN A 54 2.54 -3.88 -6.53
N LEU A 55 2.09 -3.83 -5.26
CA LEU A 55 0.90 -3.07 -4.88
C LEU A 55 1.08 -1.58 -5.15
N LEU A 56 2.20 -0.99 -4.72
CA LEU A 56 2.49 0.44 -4.92
C LEU A 56 2.59 0.79 -6.42
N LYS A 57 3.21 -0.08 -7.22
CA LYS A 57 3.26 0.09 -8.69
C LYS A 57 1.88 0.01 -9.32
N SER A 58 0.99 -0.87 -8.83
CA SER A 58 -0.36 -1.02 -9.38
C SER A 58 -1.25 0.21 -9.17
N LEU A 59 -0.89 1.10 -8.23
CA LEU A 59 -1.58 2.36 -7.98
C LEU A 59 -1.16 3.49 -8.94
N ASN A 60 -0.16 3.26 -9.81
CA ASN A 60 0.35 4.26 -10.77
C ASN A 60 0.73 5.60 -10.12
N LEU A 61 1.25 5.56 -8.88
CA LEU A 61 1.65 6.75 -8.12
C LEU A 61 2.94 7.37 -8.69
N LYS A 62 3.09 8.68 -8.52
CA LYS A 62 4.33 9.38 -8.84
C LYS A 62 5.43 8.91 -7.89
N GLN A 63 6.57 8.50 -8.44
CA GLN A 63 7.72 8.07 -7.67
C GLN A 63 8.76 9.18 -7.60
N THR A 64 9.38 9.34 -6.42
CA THR A 64 10.51 10.25 -6.20
C THR A 64 11.63 9.50 -5.48
N GLY A 65 12.89 9.89 -5.73
CA GLY A 65 14.06 9.25 -5.12
C GLY A 65 14.56 8.00 -5.87
N HIS A 66 15.68 7.45 -5.39
CA HIS A 66 16.36 6.32 -6.01
C HIS A 66 16.51 5.12 -5.06
N LYS A 67 16.26 3.91 -5.59
CA LYS A 67 16.47 2.62 -4.91
C LYS A 67 15.74 2.54 -3.56
N LYS A 68 16.47 2.41 -2.45
CA LYS A 68 15.91 2.29 -1.09
C LYS A 68 15.16 3.56 -0.65
N GLY A 69 15.50 4.71 -1.23
CA GLY A 69 14.86 5.98 -0.94
C GLY A 69 13.64 6.28 -1.80
N THR A 70 13.17 5.34 -2.62
CA THR A 70 11.98 5.55 -3.46
C THR A 70 10.75 5.77 -2.58
N LYS A 71 10.11 6.92 -2.76
CA LYS A 71 8.84 7.30 -2.16
C LYS A 71 7.78 7.36 -3.25
N TYR A 72 6.56 7.00 -2.87
CA TYR A 72 5.37 7.04 -3.72
C TYR A 72 4.46 8.14 -3.18
N LEU A 73 4.11 9.11 -4.02
CA LEU A 73 3.29 10.26 -3.66
C LEU A 73 1.84 10.02 -4.07
N PHE A 74 0.93 10.15 -3.10
CA PHE A 74 -0.51 10.19 -3.34
C PHE A 74 -0.89 11.62 -3.75
N ARG A 75 -1.71 11.74 -4.79
CA ARG A 75 -2.40 13.02 -5.08
C ARG A 75 -3.67 13.03 -4.27
N LEU A 76 -3.73 13.91 -3.29
CA LEU A 76 -4.96 14.21 -2.56
C LEU A 76 -5.56 15.42 -3.27
N GLU A 77 -6.77 15.24 -3.81
CA GLU A 77 -7.59 16.36 -4.27
C GLU A 77 -8.50 16.73 -3.10
N ASP A 78 -8.57 18.03 -2.77
CA ASP A 78 -9.42 18.57 -1.70
C ASP A 78 -10.90 18.57 -2.09
#